data_AF-W6ND93-F1
#
_entry.id   AF-W6ND93-F1
#
_cell.length_a   1.000
_cell.length_b   1.000
_cell.length_c   1.000
_cell.angle_alpha   90.00
_cell.angle_beta   90.00
_cell.angle_gamma   90.00
#
_symmetry.space_group_name_H-M   'P 1'
#
loop_
_entity.id
_entity.type
_entity.pdbx_description
1 polymer ?
#
loop_
_entity_poly.entity_id
_entity_poly.type
_entity_poly.pdbx_seq_one_letter_code
_entity_poly.pdbx_strand_id
1 'polypeptide(L)'
;MHWLDISSRKLHRPAVCELCLYKYRRRRVLKYREIKLPDCSDRDVRYYTLFVCALAMMILSALATIVCFQLEKSYSTHSNKTTSSPLPPSEITTPELPAPTELLHREDIENLLSTVTLIAAILFFFSFFMAMYAHVKSGISFCGYISLCWSSNLEWTIEEYKQSRDSQYLSKLEELRRKINEKQKKAPDEVEPLRSSVIVIE
;
A
#
# COMPACT_ATOMS: atom_id res chain seq x y z
N MET A 1 -9.95 -32.58 1.42
CA MET A 1 -8.88 -31.62 1.78
C MET A 1 -8.72 -31.39 3.29
N HIS A 2 -9.76 -31.56 4.11
CA HIS A 2 -9.72 -31.35 5.56
C HIS A 2 -8.57 -32.08 6.32
N TRP A 3 -8.18 -33.28 5.88
CA TRP A 3 -7.08 -34.03 6.49
C TRP A 3 -5.68 -33.45 6.17
N LEU A 4 -5.51 -32.82 5.00
CA LEU A 4 -4.28 -32.13 4.61
C LEU A 4 -4.09 -30.85 5.44
N ASP A 5 -5.18 -30.13 5.70
CA ASP A 5 -5.15 -28.94 6.56
C ASP A 5 -4.77 -29.29 7.99
N ILE A 6 -5.32 -30.38 8.56
CA ILE A 6 -4.99 -30.86 9.90
C ILE A 6 -3.54 -31.34 10.00
N SER A 7 -3.08 -32.13 9.03
CA SER A 7 -1.71 -32.64 9.02
C SER A 7 -0.69 -31.52 8.80
N SER A 8 -1.00 -30.51 7.99
CA SER A 8 -0.09 -29.38 7.75
C SER A 8 0.18 -28.53 8.99
N ARG A 9 -0.80 -28.40 9.89
CA ARG A 9 -0.65 -27.62 11.14
C ARG A 9 0.30 -28.31 12.14
N LYS A 10 0.40 -29.64 12.11
CA LYS A 10 1.29 -30.43 12.99
C LYS A 10 2.65 -30.74 12.36
N LEU A 11 2.78 -30.69 11.03
CA LEU A 11 4.00 -31.06 10.33
C LEU A 11 4.87 -29.81 10.02
N HIS A 12 6.07 -29.78 10.60
CA HIS A 12 7.08 -28.76 10.29
C HIS A 12 7.54 -28.81 8.81
N ARG A 13 7.40 -29.97 8.16
CA ARG A 13 7.72 -30.16 6.73
C ARG A 13 6.50 -29.89 5.83
N PRO A 14 6.71 -29.31 4.63
CA PRO A 14 5.62 -29.10 3.67
C PRO A 14 4.97 -30.44 3.30
N ALA A 15 3.63 -30.48 3.24
CA ALA A 15 2.92 -31.68 2.85
C ALA A 15 3.27 -32.04 1.40
N VAL A 16 3.46 -33.33 1.14
CA VAL A 16 3.78 -33.87 -0.18
C VAL A 16 2.71 -34.91 -0.53
N CYS A 17 2.23 -34.88 -1.76
CA CYS A 17 1.36 -35.92 -2.31
C CYS A 17 2.15 -37.23 -2.44
N GLU A 18 1.72 -38.33 -1.82
CA GLU A 18 2.49 -39.59 -1.90
C GLU A 18 2.44 -40.25 -3.28
N LEU A 19 1.35 -40.08 -4.03
CA LEU A 19 1.21 -40.68 -5.37
C LEU A 19 2.00 -39.91 -6.43
N CYS A 20 2.02 -38.58 -6.32
CA CYS A 20 2.49 -37.69 -7.36
C CYS A 20 3.74 -36.90 -6.95
N LEU A 21 4.22 -37.08 -5.71
CA LEU A 21 5.32 -36.34 -5.09
C LEU A 21 5.18 -34.80 -5.19
N TYR A 22 3.98 -34.31 -5.48
CA TYR A 22 3.70 -32.90 -5.58
C TYR A 22 3.84 -32.23 -4.21
N LYS A 23 4.68 -31.20 -4.15
CA LYS A 23 4.93 -30.42 -2.93
C LYS A 23 3.87 -29.33 -2.80
N TYR A 24 2.96 -29.48 -1.85
CA TYR A 24 1.95 -28.47 -1.59
C TYR A 24 2.60 -27.20 -1.04
N ARG A 25 2.29 -26.04 -1.66
CA ARG A 25 2.75 -24.74 -1.21
C ARG A 25 1.73 -24.14 -0.25
N ARG A 26 2.20 -23.71 0.92
CA ARG A 26 1.38 -22.97 1.88
C ARG A 26 1.48 -21.49 1.56
N ARG A 27 0.35 -20.81 1.42
CA ARG A 27 0.31 -19.35 1.30
C ARG A 27 -0.55 -18.79 2.43
N ARG A 28 -0.07 -17.68 2.98
CA ARG A 28 -0.80 -16.82 3.89
C ARG A 28 -1.84 -16.06 3.06
N VAL A 29 -3.11 -16.39 3.22
CA VAL A 29 -4.21 -15.74 2.50
C VAL A 29 -5.07 -14.99 3.50
N LEU A 30 -5.29 -13.69 3.25
CA LEU A 30 -6.08 -12.84 4.13
C LEU A 30 -7.56 -13.00 3.76
N LYS A 31 -8.33 -13.68 4.62
CA LYS A 31 -9.79 -13.81 4.45
C LYS A 31 -10.46 -12.52 4.91
N TYR A 32 -10.62 -11.56 4.00
CA TYR A 32 -11.29 -10.27 4.26
C TYR A 32 -12.75 -10.39 4.75
N ARG A 33 -13.42 -11.53 4.51
CA ARG A 33 -14.86 -11.70 4.77
C ARG A 33 -15.20 -12.12 6.21
N GLU A 34 -14.23 -12.59 6.98
CA GLU A 34 -14.39 -13.05 8.37
C GLU A 34 -13.25 -12.50 9.22
N ILE A 35 -13.11 -11.17 9.26
CA ILE A 35 -12.11 -10.53 10.11
C ILE A 35 -12.50 -10.79 11.56
N LYS A 36 -11.84 -11.76 12.20
CA LYS A 36 -11.91 -11.96 13.64
C LYS A 36 -10.93 -10.98 14.25
N LEU A 37 -11.45 -9.89 14.83
CA LEU A 37 -10.62 -9.11 15.73
C LEU A 37 -10.25 -10.02 16.91
N PRO A 38 -8.96 -10.13 17.28
CA PRO A 38 -8.58 -10.87 18.47
C PRO A 38 -9.37 -10.31 19.65
N ASP A 39 -9.91 -11.21 20.49
CA ASP A 39 -10.64 -10.85 21.71
C ASP A 39 -9.69 -10.12 22.64
N CYS A 40 -9.61 -8.81 22.47
CA CYS A 40 -8.83 -7.95 23.32
C CYS A 40 -9.71 -7.43 24.44
N SER A 41 -9.13 -7.37 25.64
CA SER A 41 -9.76 -6.72 26.78
C SER A 41 -10.23 -5.32 26.37
N ASP A 42 -11.50 -4.99 26.64
CA ASP A 42 -12.11 -3.68 26.34
C ASP A 42 -11.25 -2.50 26.83
N ARG A 43 -10.43 -2.73 27.86
CA ARG A 43 -9.49 -1.75 28.42
C ARG A 43 -8.39 -1.39 27.43
N ASP A 44 -7.85 -2.35 26.69
CA ASP A 44 -6.77 -2.14 25.73
C ASP A 44 -7.29 -1.50 24.44
N VAL A 45 -8.51 -1.88 24.03
CA VAL A 45 -9.22 -1.24 22.90
C VAL A 45 -9.33 0.27 23.11
N ARG A 46 -9.67 0.72 24.33
CA ARG A 46 -9.75 2.16 24.65
C ARG A 46 -8.42 2.88 24.44
N TYR A 47 -7.29 2.30 24.85
CA TYR A 47 -5.98 2.91 24.66
C TYR A 47 -5.58 2.97 23.18
N TYR A 48 -5.88 1.93 22.40
CA TYR A 48 -5.65 1.95 20.95
C TYR A 48 -6.53 2.98 20.24
N THR A 49 -7.80 3.10 20.65
CA THR A 49 -8.72 4.09 20.10
C THR A 49 -8.22 5.51 20.41
N LEU A 50 -7.81 5.77 21.66
CA LEU A 50 -7.21 7.05 22.06
C LEU A 50 -5.93 7.36 21.28
N PHE A 51 -5.07 6.37 21.05
CA PHE A 51 -3.85 6.52 20.27
C PHE A 51 -4.15 6.90 18.81
N VAL A 52 -5.12 6.22 18.17
CA VAL A 52 -5.55 6.52 16.80
C VAL A 52 -6.17 7.91 16.71
N CYS A 53 -7.02 8.29 17.67
CA CYS A 53 -7.59 9.64 17.74
C CYS A 53 -6.48 10.71 17.89
N ALA A 54 -5.50 10.48 18.76
CA ALA A 54 -4.37 11.38 18.94
C ALA A 54 -3.52 11.52 17.67
N LEU A 55 -3.26 10.42 16.94
CA LEU A 55 -2.59 10.47 15.64
C LEU A 55 -3.39 11.26 14.60
N ALA A 56 -4.71 11.07 14.54
CA ALA A 56 -5.56 11.83 13.62
C ALA A 56 -5.50 13.34 13.93
N MET A 57 -5.60 13.73 15.21
CA MET A 57 -5.46 15.13 15.62
C MET A 57 -4.08 15.70 15.30
N MET A 58 -3.02 14.91 15.45
CA MET A 58 -1.66 15.28 15.07
C MET A 58 -1.53 15.55 13.56
N ILE A 59 -2.13 14.70 12.72
CA ILE A 59 -2.15 14.90 11.27
C ILE A 59 -2.97 16.13 10.91
N LEU A 60 -4.17 16.29 11.46
CA LEU A 60 -5.04 17.42 11.18
C LEU A 60 -4.41 18.76 11.59
N SER A 61 -3.75 18.81 12.74
CA SER A 61 -3.02 20.01 13.18
C SER A 61 -1.85 20.34 12.25
N ALA A 62 -1.05 19.35 11.83
CA ALA A 62 0.04 19.57 10.87
C ALA A 62 -0.48 20.08 9.51
N LEU A 63 -1.57 19.50 9.01
CA LEU A 63 -2.22 19.95 7.77
C LEU A 63 -2.74 21.38 7.91
N ALA A 64 -3.39 21.71 9.02
CA ALA A 64 -3.85 23.08 9.30
C ALA A 64 -2.70 24.08 9.28
N THR A 65 -1.56 23.75 9.91
CA THR A 65 -0.36 24.58 9.89
C THR A 65 0.19 24.77 8.48
N ILE A 66 0.25 23.71 7.66
CA ILE A 66 0.69 23.81 6.25
C ILE A 66 -0.25 24.72 5.46
N VAL A 67 -1.56 24.57 5.64
CA VAL A 67 -2.56 25.41 4.96
C VAL A 67 -2.41 26.87 5.37
N CYS A 68 -2.23 27.17 6.66
CA CYS A 68 -1.97 28.53 7.14
C CYS A 68 -0.72 29.13 6.49
N PHE A 69 0.40 28.40 6.43
CA PHE A 69 1.61 28.88 5.76
C PHE A 69 1.43 29.13 4.26
N GLN A 70 0.66 28.28 3.58
CA GLN A 70 0.37 28.45 2.17
C GLN A 70 -0.52 29.66 1.91
N LEU A 71 -1.50 29.91 2.79
CA LEU A 71 -2.34 31.09 2.75
C LEU A 71 -1.51 32.35 2.97
N GLU A 72 -0.68 32.39 4.02
CA GLU A 72 0.21 33.52 4.32
C GLU A 72 1.11 33.86 3.11
N LYS A 73 1.74 32.84 2.50
CA LYS A 73 2.56 33.01 1.29
C LYS A 73 1.76 33.55 0.10
N SER A 74 0.53 33.08 -0.10
CA SER A 74 -0.35 33.50 -1.19
C SER A 74 -0.79 34.96 -1.02
N TYR A 75 -1.16 35.36 0.19
CA TYR A 75 -1.54 36.73 0.53
C TYR A 75 -0.37 37.70 0.35
N SER A 76 0.82 37.35 0.83
CA SER A 76 2.03 38.17 0.64
C SER A 76 2.38 38.37 -0.84
N THR A 77 2.23 37.32 -1.67
CA THR A 77 2.51 37.39 -3.11
C THR A 77 1.51 38.30 -3.86
N HIS A 78 0.22 38.27 -3.50
CA HIS A 78 -0.77 39.14 -4.12
C HIS A 78 -0.57 40.61 -3.72
N SER A 79 -0.23 40.87 -2.45
CA SER A 79 0.11 42.21 -1.97
C SER A 79 1.27 42.84 -2.76
N ASN A 80 2.34 42.07 -3.01
CA ASN A 80 3.51 42.58 -3.72
C ASN A 80 3.23 42.89 -5.21
N LYS A 81 2.28 42.19 -5.84
CA LYS A 81 1.90 42.42 -7.25
C LYS A 81 1.06 43.67 -7.46
N THR A 82 0.20 44.02 -6.50
CA THR A 82 -0.62 45.24 -6.56
C THR A 82 0.25 46.51 -6.48
N THR A 83 1.39 46.45 -5.79
CA THR A 83 2.32 47.58 -5.65
C THR A 83 3.26 47.76 -6.86
N SER A 84 3.38 46.79 -7.78
CA SER A 84 4.39 46.80 -8.83
C SER A 84 3.86 46.98 -10.27
N SER A 85 2.64 47.48 -10.49
CA SER A 85 2.19 47.80 -11.85
C SER A 85 2.93 49.05 -12.38
N PRO A 86 3.61 49.00 -13.54
CA PRO A 86 4.19 50.20 -14.14
C PRO A 86 3.06 51.06 -14.71
N LEU A 87 2.77 52.22 -14.09
CA LEU A 87 1.89 53.23 -14.66
C LEU A 87 2.54 53.88 -15.90
N PRO A 88 1.80 54.10 -17.01
CA PRO A 88 2.26 54.97 -18.09
C PRO A 88 2.31 56.43 -17.60
N PRO A 89 3.21 57.27 -18.14
CA PRO A 89 3.48 58.59 -17.61
C PRO A 89 2.42 59.56 -18.12
N SER A 90 1.49 59.99 -17.26
CA SER A 90 0.94 61.35 -17.29
C SER A 90 0.07 61.64 -16.06
N GLU A 91 0.37 62.81 -15.49
CA GLU A 91 -0.40 63.61 -14.55
C GLU A 91 -0.29 63.32 -13.04
N ILE A 92 0.00 64.41 -12.36
CA ILE A 92 0.41 64.58 -10.97
C ILE A 92 -0.87 64.76 -10.14
N THR A 93 -1.07 63.93 -9.11
CA THR A 93 -1.37 64.31 -7.71
C THR A 93 -1.93 63.10 -6.96
N THR A 94 -1.41 62.93 -5.74
CA THR A 94 -1.79 62.01 -4.65
C THR A 94 -1.01 60.68 -4.60
N PRO A 95 -0.16 60.46 -3.58
CA PRO A 95 0.22 59.10 -3.21
C PRO A 95 -1.06 58.43 -2.70
N GLU A 96 -1.62 57.51 -3.49
CA GLU A 96 -2.76 56.72 -3.07
C GLU A 96 -2.28 55.79 -1.94
N LEU A 97 -2.40 56.31 -0.71
CA LEU A 97 -2.21 55.54 0.51
C LEU A 97 -3.21 54.38 0.44
N PRO A 98 -2.81 53.11 0.64
CA PRO A 98 -3.74 52.00 0.65
C PRO A 98 -4.89 52.36 1.58
N ALA A 99 -6.13 52.24 1.09
CA ALA A 99 -7.31 52.61 1.84
C ALA A 99 -7.22 52.01 3.26
N PRO A 100 -7.48 52.78 4.33
CA PRO A 100 -7.30 52.32 5.71
C PRO A 100 -8.05 51.02 6.02
N THR A 101 -9.11 50.72 5.26
CA THR A 101 -9.87 49.48 5.28
C THR A 101 -9.08 48.24 4.82
N GLU A 102 -8.18 48.35 3.83
CA GLU A 102 -7.36 47.22 3.33
C GLU A 102 -6.25 46.83 4.31
N LEU A 103 -5.64 47.82 4.97
CA LEU A 103 -4.60 47.58 5.99
C LEU A 103 -5.18 46.90 7.23
N LEU A 104 -6.32 47.38 7.74
CA LEU A 104 -6.99 46.79 8.90
C LEU A 104 -7.39 45.33 8.62
N HIS A 105 -7.92 45.05 7.42
CA HIS A 105 -8.33 43.69 7.05
C HIS A 105 -7.16 42.72 6.93
N ARG A 106 -5.98 43.20 6.47
CA ARG A 106 -4.76 42.39 6.38
C ARG A 106 -4.21 42.04 7.76
N GLU A 107 -4.23 42.97 8.70
CA GLU A 107 -3.84 42.73 10.09
C GLU A 107 -4.76 41.71 10.77
N ASP A 108 -6.08 41.80 10.55
CA ASP A 108 -7.05 40.82 11.07
C ASP A 108 -6.79 39.41 10.55
N ILE A 109 -6.47 39.27 9.26
CA ILE A 109 -6.16 37.98 8.62
C ILE A 109 -4.86 37.40 9.21
N GLU A 110 -3.79 38.19 9.32
CA GLU A 110 -2.51 37.73 9.88
C GLU A 110 -2.65 37.33 11.36
N ASN A 111 -3.43 38.08 12.14
CA ASN A 111 -3.73 37.75 13.53
C ASN A 111 -4.57 36.47 13.65
N LEU A 112 -5.53 36.26 12.76
CA LEU A 112 -6.32 35.02 12.68
C LEU A 112 -5.44 33.82 12.34
N LEU A 113 -4.58 33.92 11.31
CA LEU A 113 -3.66 32.85 10.93
C LEU A 113 -2.67 32.53 12.07
N SER A 114 -2.15 33.56 12.75
CA SER A 114 -1.26 33.40 13.92
C SER A 114 -1.97 32.70 15.08
N THR A 115 -3.23 33.04 15.33
CA THR A 115 -4.04 32.40 16.38
C THR A 115 -4.33 30.93 16.04
N VAL A 116 -4.71 30.64 14.79
CA VAL A 116 -4.99 29.28 14.33
C VAL A 116 -3.74 28.40 14.38
N THR A 117 -2.59 28.92 13.94
CA THR A 117 -1.32 28.18 14.00
C THR A 117 -0.87 27.91 15.44
N LEU A 118 -1.07 28.86 16.35
CA LEU A 118 -0.83 28.67 17.78
C LEU A 118 -1.73 27.57 18.36
N ILE A 119 -3.04 27.61 18.07
CA ILE A 119 -3.99 26.58 18.51
C ILE A 119 -3.59 25.21 17.94
N ALA A 120 -3.23 25.15 16.66
CA ALA A 120 -2.77 23.92 16.02
C ALA A 120 -1.51 23.36 16.70
N ALA A 121 -0.55 24.21 17.06
CA ALA A 121 0.65 23.79 17.78
C ALA A 121 0.33 23.23 19.17
N ILE A 122 -0.56 23.88 19.94
CA ILE A 122 -1.00 23.38 21.25
C ILE A 122 -1.68 22.02 21.10
N LEU A 123 -2.58 21.88 20.13
CA LEU A 123 -3.27 20.61 19.85
C LEU A 123 -2.31 19.52 19.40
N PHE A 124 -1.27 19.86 18.63
CA PHE A 124 -0.22 18.93 18.22
C PHE A 124 0.53 18.37 19.44
N PHE A 125 1.00 19.24 20.34
CA PHE A 125 1.69 18.80 21.56
C PHE A 125 0.77 18.02 22.50
N PHE A 126 -0.47 18.48 22.69
CA PHE A 126 -1.46 17.74 23.49
C PHE A 126 -1.71 16.33 22.93
N SER A 127 -1.88 16.23 21.60
CA SER A 127 -2.05 14.94 20.92
C SER A 127 -0.81 14.06 21.05
N PHE A 128 0.40 14.64 20.97
CA PHE A 128 1.64 13.92 21.20
C PHE A 128 1.72 13.33 22.62
N PHE A 129 1.38 14.11 23.65
CA PHE A 129 1.36 13.61 25.03
C PHE A 129 0.30 12.52 25.23
N MET A 130 -0.88 12.66 24.62
CA MET A 130 -1.93 11.63 24.68
C MET A 130 -1.51 10.34 23.97
N ALA A 131 -0.87 10.45 22.81
CA ALA A 131 -0.31 9.31 22.09
C ALA A 131 0.79 8.61 22.91
N MET A 132 1.69 9.40 23.50
CA MET A 132 2.75 8.88 24.37
C MET A 132 2.18 8.20 25.62
N TYR A 133 1.19 8.81 26.27
CA TYR A 133 0.51 8.24 27.42
C TYR A 133 -0.19 6.92 27.08
N ALA A 134 -0.93 6.88 25.98
CA ALA A 134 -1.57 5.66 25.50
C ALA A 134 -0.54 4.57 25.20
N HIS A 135 0.59 4.92 24.60
CA HIS A 135 1.68 4.00 24.29
C HIS A 135 2.38 3.45 25.55
N VAL A 136 2.68 4.31 26.53
CA VAL A 136 3.32 3.90 27.79
C VAL A 136 2.38 3.01 28.62
N LYS A 137 1.08 3.30 28.59
CA LYS A 137 0.08 2.58 29.38
C LYS A 137 -0.43 1.31 28.71
N SER A 138 -0.32 1.21 27.38
CA SER A 138 -0.62 -0.03 26.65
C SER A 138 0.42 -1.10 26.98
N GLY A 139 -0.02 -2.25 27.49
CA GLY A 139 0.90 -3.36 27.80
C GLY A 139 1.50 -4.04 26.55
N ILE A 140 0.93 -3.78 25.38
CA ILE A 140 1.40 -4.27 24.08
C ILE A 140 1.54 -3.07 23.15
N SER A 141 2.66 -2.97 22.43
CA SER A 141 2.85 -1.89 21.47
C SER A 141 1.79 -1.93 20.38
N PHE A 142 1.37 -0.78 19.87
CA PHE A 142 0.39 -0.70 18.77
C PHE A 142 0.80 -1.54 17.54
N CYS A 143 2.11 -1.58 17.24
CA CYS A 143 2.66 -2.45 16.19
C CYS A 143 2.49 -3.94 16.51
N GLY A 144 2.65 -4.32 17.79
CA GLY A 144 2.35 -5.67 18.27
C GLY A 144 0.87 -6.02 18.11
N TYR A 145 -0.04 -5.09 18.40
CA TYR A 145 -1.48 -5.30 18.19
C TYR A 145 -1.83 -5.47 16.71
N ILE A 146 -1.30 -4.61 15.83
CA ILE A 146 -1.49 -4.75 14.38
C ILE A 146 -0.92 -6.10 13.91
N SER A 147 0.26 -6.48 14.36
CA SER A 147 0.88 -7.75 14.01
C SER A 147 0.09 -8.95 14.53
N LEU A 148 -0.51 -8.84 15.72
CA LEU A 148 -1.36 -9.87 16.30
C LEU A 148 -2.69 -9.98 15.56
N CYS A 149 -3.31 -8.85 15.23
CA CYS A 149 -4.51 -8.81 14.40
C CYS A 149 -4.22 -9.38 13.01
N TRP A 150 -3.09 -9.01 12.41
CA TRP A 150 -2.64 -9.52 11.11
C TRP A 150 -2.38 -11.03 11.15
N SER A 151 -1.61 -11.52 12.13
CA SER A 151 -1.31 -12.95 12.30
C SER A 151 -2.53 -13.79 12.67
N SER A 152 -3.48 -13.24 13.43
CA SER A 152 -4.73 -13.91 13.80
C SER A 152 -5.71 -14.00 12.62
N ASN A 153 -5.72 -13.00 11.74
CA ASN A 153 -6.55 -12.98 10.52
C ASN A 153 -5.88 -13.67 9.33
N LEU A 154 -4.62 -14.06 9.47
CA LEU A 154 -3.89 -14.85 8.50
C LEU A 154 -4.20 -16.33 8.69
N GLU A 155 -5.10 -16.86 7.87
CA GLU A 155 -5.32 -18.29 7.82
C GLU A 155 -4.33 -18.96 6.86
N TRP A 156 -3.73 -20.06 7.32
CA TRP A 156 -2.93 -20.93 6.48
C TRP A 156 -3.87 -21.75 5.60
N THR A 157 -3.89 -21.44 4.30
CA THR A 157 -4.60 -22.23 3.30
C THR A 157 -3.60 -23.00 2.46
N ILE A 158 -3.86 -24.28 2.27
CA ILE A 158 -3.18 -25.10 1.28
C ILE A 158 -3.73 -24.72 -0.09
N GLU A 159 -2.87 -24.20 -0.98
CA GLU A 159 -3.32 -23.87 -2.34
C GLU A 159 -3.80 -25.13 -3.06
N GLU A 160 -4.94 -25.02 -3.74
CA GLU A 160 -5.48 -26.10 -4.55
C GLU A 160 -4.50 -26.51 -5.66
N TYR A 161 -4.40 -27.81 -5.91
CA TYR A 161 -3.48 -28.35 -6.90
C TYR A 161 -3.78 -27.76 -8.27
N LYS A 162 -2.78 -27.10 -8.87
CA LYS A 162 -2.83 -26.63 -10.25
C LYS A 162 -1.77 -27.36 -11.05
N GLN A 163 -2.22 -28.10 -12.06
CA GLN A 163 -1.38 -28.90 -12.93
C GLN A 163 -0.32 -28.07 -13.68
N SER A 164 -0.61 -26.80 -13.99
CA SER A 164 0.36 -25.86 -14.57
C SER A 164 1.54 -25.50 -13.66
N ARG A 165 1.49 -25.86 -12.37
CA ARG A 165 2.53 -25.56 -11.38
C ARG A 165 3.30 -26.81 -10.95
N ASP A 166 2.93 -27.97 -11.48
CA ASP A 166 3.65 -29.22 -11.23
C ASP A 166 4.83 -29.31 -12.20
N SER A 167 6.04 -29.09 -11.68
CA SER A 167 7.28 -29.17 -12.44
C SER A 167 7.51 -30.56 -13.05
N GLN A 168 7.04 -31.62 -12.38
CA GLN A 168 7.21 -32.99 -12.86
C GLN A 168 6.23 -33.30 -14.01
N TYR A 169 5.02 -32.73 -13.96
CA TYR A 169 4.08 -32.81 -15.07
C TYR A 169 4.55 -31.98 -16.27
N LEU A 170 5.05 -30.77 -16.04
CA LEU A 170 5.59 -29.90 -17.09
C LEU A 170 6.79 -30.54 -17.80
N SER A 171 7.72 -31.15 -17.06
CA SER A 171 8.89 -31.81 -17.67
C SER A 171 8.49 -32.99 -18.55
N LYS A 172 7.50 -33.79 -18.15
CA LYS A 172 6.93 -34.86 -18.99
C LYS A 172 6.28 -34.30 -20.26
N LEU A 173 5.55 -33.19 -20.15
CA LEU A 173 4.94 -32.50 -21.30
C LEU A 173 6.00 -32.01 -22.29
N GLU A 174 7.10 -31.43 -21.79
CA GLU A 174 8.22 -31.00 -22.63
C GLU A 174 8.90 -32.19 -23.32
N GLU A 175 9.08 -33.30 -22.61
CA GLU A 175 9.67 -34.52 -23.19
C GLU A 175 8.79 -35.09 -24.31
N LEU A 176 7.47 -35.16 -24.09
CA LEU A 176 6.51 -35.59 -25.12
C LEU A 176 6.53 -34.65 -26.32
N ARG A 177 6.60 -33.33 -26.10
CA ARG A 177 6.72 -32.34 -27.17
C ARG A 177 8.01 -32.53 -27.98
N ARG A 178 9.15 -32.81 -27.32
CA ARG A 178 10.42 -33.13 -28.00
C ARG A 178 10.29 -34.40 -28.85
N LYS A 179 9.72 -35.47 -28.31
CA LYS A 179 9.49 -36.73 -29.04
C LYS A 179 8.60 -36.53 -30.26
N ILE A 180 7.57 -35.70 -30.17
CA ILE A 180 6.70 -35.37 -31.32
C ILE A 180 7.48 -34.57 -32.37
N ASN A 181 8.24 -33.56 -31.97
CA ASN A 181 9.07 -32.77 -32.90
C ASN A 181 10.14 -33.63 -33.59
N GLU A 182 10.77 -34.56 -32.88
CA GLU A 182 11.72 -35.51 -33.49
C GLU A 182 11.03 -36.46 -34.47
N LYS A 183 9.84 -36.96 -34.14
CA LYS A 183 9.04 -37.77 -35.08
C LYS A 183 8.62 -36.98 -36.32
N GLN A 184 8.18 -35.73 -36.14
CA GLN A 184 7.84 -34.83 -37.26
C GLN A 184 9.05 -34.49 -38.12
N LYS A 185 10.25 -34.37 -37.53
CA LYS A 185 11.50 -34.15 -38.27
C LYS A 185 12.00 -35.41 -39.01
N LYS A 186 11.78 -36.60 -38.47
CA LYS A 186 12.13 -37.88 -39.12
C LYS A 186 11.12 -38.33 -40.19
N ALA A 187 9.86 -37.91 -40.08
CA ALA A 187 8.82 -38.22 -41.05
C ALA A 187 9.15 -37.79 -42.51
N PRO A 188 9.79 -36.65 -42.79
CA PRO A 188 10.21 -36.31 -44.16
C PRO A 188 11.43 -37.13 -44.64
N ASP A 189 12.40 -37.44 -43.77
CA ASP A 189 13.60 -38.22 -44.15
C ASP A 189 13.29 -39.69 -44.49
N GLU A 190 12.16 -40.24 -44.02
CA GLU A 190 11.72 -41.61 -44.34
C GLU A 190 10.94 -41.68 -45.68
N VAL A 191 10.52 -40.54 -46.23
CA VAL A 191 9.84 -40.45 -47.54
C VAL A 191 10.85 -40.24 -48.69
N GLU A 192 12.06 -39.78 -48.39
CA GLU A 192 13.10 -39.49 -49.39
C GLU A 192 13.91 -40.70 -49.92
N PRO A 193 14.03 -41.88 -49.27
CA PRO A 193 14.75 -43.01 -49.84
C PRO A 193 13.90 -43.81 -50.86
N LEU A 194 12.58 -43.57 -50.93
CA LEU A 194 11.67 -44.25 -51.88
C LEU A 194 11.59 -43.58 -53.26
N ARG A 195 12.14 -42.37 -53.44
CA ARG A 195 12.22 -41.73 -54.77
C ARG A 195 13.50 -42.03 -55.54
N SER A 196 14.52 -42.57 -54.88
CA SER A 196 15.84 -42.81 -55.51
C SER A 196 16.01 -44.23 -56.09
N SER A 197 15.05 -45.14 -55.90
CA SER A 197 15.14 -46.55 -56.33
C SER A 197 14.28 -46.88 -57.56
N VAL A 198 13.65 -45.89 -58.20
CA VAL A 198 12.94 -46.06 -59.47
C VAL A 198 13.53 -45.09 -60.48
N ILE A 199 14.68 -45.42 -61.06
CA ILE A 199 15.10 -45.15 -62.44
C ILE A 199 16.41 -45.93 -62.62
N VAL A 200 16.34 -46.91 -63.51
CA VAL A 200 17.38 -47.56 -64.35
C VAL A 200 17.03 -49.05 -64.38
N ILE A 201 16.37 -49.48 -65.46
CA ILE A 201 16.68 -50.65 -66.30
C ILE A 201 15.83 -50.53 -67.58
N GLU A 202 16.55 -50.57 -68.71
CA GLU A 202 16.16 -50.74 -70.13
C GLU A 202 15.11 -49.84 -70.78
#